data_AF-A0AAE0XNM8-F1
#
_entry.id   AF-A0AAE0XNM8-F1
#
_cell.length_a   1.000
_cell.length_b   1.000
_cell.length_c   1.000
_cell.angle_alpha   90.00
_cell.angle_beta   90.00
_cell.angle_gamma   90.00
#
_symmetry.space_group_name_H-M   'P 1'
#
loop_
_entity.id
_entity.type
_entity.pdbx_description
1 polymer ?
#
loop_
_entity_poly.entity_id
_entity_poly.type
_entity_poly.pdbx_seq_one_letter_code
_entity_poly.pdbx_strand_id
1 'polypeptide(L)'
;MVLNYVFALWFPDINECKEKKHNCKSTSDCTNLRGSFKCSACKKGYSFINGTPCKNINECQENTHSCKSKRECRDRVGTYRCTACKPGFYLNKRCRDINECKRKTDNCKSRRHCRNIRGTFKCTQCKSGYQLDSFSHCIDVNECKDISDECDSNSVCENKVGSYQCVCNKGFRKVNNAACKDVNECEDNSDDCDSNSVCENNIGSYQCVCNKGFRKMNRTTCKDVNECEDNSHDCDSNSV
;
A
#
# COMPACT_ATOMS: atom_id res chain seq x y z
N MET A 1 34.31 -35.86 -98.69
CA MET A 1 34.36 -36.03 -97.22
C MET A 1 35.08 -34.81 -96.64
N VAL A 2 34.34 -33.77 -96.24
CA VAL A 2 34.90 -32.66 -95.47
C VAL A 2 33.89 -32.24 -94.40
N LEU A 3 34.39 -32.29 -93.17
CA LEU A 3 33.83 -32.06 -91.84
C LEU A 3 32.53 -31.25 -91.70
N ASN A 4 31.56 -31.87 -91.03
CA ASN A 4 30.41 -31.22 -90.41
C ASN A 4 30.86 -30.41 -89.19
N TYR A 5 30.71 -29.08 -89.26
CA TYR A 5 30.81 -28.19 -88.11
C TYR A 5 29.54 -28.35 -87.25
N VAL A 6 29.67 -29.00 -86.09
CA VAL A 6 28.71 -28.84 -85.00
C VAL A 6 29.27 -27.80 -84.04
N PHE A 7 28.99 -26.53 -84.31
CA PHE A 7 29.09 -25.48 -83.30
C PHE A 7 28.04 -25.78 -82.23
N ALA A 8 28.43 -26.51 -81.19
CA ALA A 8 27.66 -26.59 -79.96
C ALA A 8 27.67 -25.19 -79.32
N LEU A 9 26.64 -24.39 -79.62
CA LEU A 9 26.36 -23.13 -78.94
C LEU A 9 26.04 -23.44 -77.48
N TRP A 10 27.07 -23.46 -76.64
CA TRP A 10 26.91 -23.48 -75.20
C TRP A 10 26.53 -22.08 -74.75
N PHE A 11 25.25 -21.73 -74.83
CA PHE A 11 24.76 -20.50 -74.23
C PHE A 11 24.94 -20.60 -72.72
N PRO A 12 25.66 -19.65 -72.09
CA PRO A 12 25.77 -19.61 -70.65
C PRO A 12 24.37 -19.40 -70.06
N ASP A 13 24.10 -20.10 -68.97
CA ASP A 13 22.86 -19.97 -68.21
C ASP A 13 22.65 -18.52 -67.75
N ILE A 14 21.49 -17.94 -68.07
CA ILE A 14 21.12 -16.61 -67.61
C ILE A 14 20.71 -16.73 -66.15
N ASN A 15 21.32 -15.93 -65.27
CA ASN A 15 20.89 -15.94 -63.89
C ASN A 15 19.63 -15.08 -63.70
N GLU A 16 18.43 -15.65 -63.86
CA GLU A 16 17.19 -14.88 -63.85
C GLU A 16 16.97 -14.18 -62.51
N CYS A 17 17.43 -14.78 -61.40
CA CYS A 17 17.37 -14.20 -60.05
C CYS A 17 18.21 -12.93 -59.91
N LYS A 18 19.43 -12.90 -60.47
CA LYS A 18 20.29 -11.71 -60.45
C LYS A 18 19.83 -10.64 -61.42
N GLU A 19 19.38 -11.06 -62.60
CA GLU A 19 18.89 -10.15 -63.64
C GLU A 19 17.44 -9.69 -63.43
N LYS A 20 16.77 -10.15 -62.37
CA LYS A 20 15.36 -9.89 -62.05
C LYS A 20 14.39 -10.28 -63.18
N LYS A 21 14.74 -11.28 -63.98
CA LYS A 21 13.94 -11.82 -65.09
C LYS A 21 13.04 -12.99 -64.65
N HIS A 22 12.39 -12.85 -63.49
CA HIS A 22 11.53 -13.89 -62.91
C HIS A 22 10.24 -13.30 -62.37
N ASN A 23 9.24 -14.15 -62.12
CA ASN A 23 7.93 -13.77 -61.56
C ASN A 23 7.74 -14.15 -60.08
N CYS A 24 8.81 -14.51 -59.36
CA CYS A 24 8.72 -14.76 -57.91
C CYS A 24 8.19 -13.56 -57.13
N LYS A 25 7.27 -13.82 -56.19
CA LYS A 25 6.74 -12.79 -55.30
C LYS A 25 7.83 -12.23 -54.39
N SER A 26 7.69 -10.98 -53.96
CA SER A 26 8.66 -10.32 -53.08
C SER A 26 8.88 -11.04 -51.74
N THR A 27 7.93 -11.88 -51.31
CA THR A 27 7.97 -12.69 -50.09
C THR A 27 8.50 -14.12 -50.28
N SER A 28 8.90 -14.48 -51.51
CA SER A 28 9.50 -15.79 -51.86
C SER A 28 10.93 -15.63 -52.38
N ASP A 29 11.76 -16.63 -52.12
CA ASP A 29 13.14 -16.69 -52.62
C ASP A 29 13.19 -17.24 -54.05
N CYS A 30 14.02 -16.62 -54.88
CA CYS A 30 14.33 -17.07 -56.23
C CYS A 30 15.60 -17.94 -56.19
N THR A 31 15.53 -19.15 -56.72
CA THR A 31 16.67 -20.04 -56.92
C THR A 31 16.92 -20.20 -58.42
N ASN A 32 18.12 -19.83 -58.86
CA ASN A 32 18.54 -19.99 -60.24
C ASN A 32 18.82 -21.46 -60.54
N LEU A 33 18.26 -21.99 -61.61
CA LEU A 33 18.51 -23.35 -62.08
C LEU A 33 19.09 -23.26 -63.50
N ARG A 34 19.79 -24.31 -63.94
CA ARG A 34 20.33 -24.30 -65.30
C ARG A 34 19.18 -24.38 -66.31
N GLY A 35 18.99 -23.33 -67.09
CA GLY A 35 17.94 -23.14 -68.08
C GLY A 35 16.58 -22.70 -67.52
N SER A 36 16.48 -22.35 -66.23
CA SER A 36 15.22 -21.95 -65.60
C SER A 36 15.42 -21.30 -64.22
N PHE A 37 14.34 -20.86 -63.57
CA PHE A 37 14.35 -20.43 -62.17
C PHE A 37 13.21 -21.10 -61.40
N LYS A 38 13.39 -21.27 -60.08
CA LYS A 38 12.36 -21.76 -59.17
C LYS A 38 12.11 -20.77 -58.05
N CYS A 39 10.85 -20.45 -57.80
CA CYS A 39 10.42 -19.76 -56.58
C CYS A 39 10.16 -20.83 -55.52
N SER A 40 11.14 -21.07 -54.65
CA SER A 40 11.26 -22.36 -53.93
C SER A 40 10.76 -22.31 -52.48
N ALA A 41 10.98 -21.20 -51.77
CA ALA A 41 10.64 -21.08 -50.35
C ALA A 41 10.17 -19.66 -49.99
N CYS A 42 9.40 -19.55 -48.90
CA CYS A 42 9.11 -18.26 -48.30
C CYS A 42 10.36 -17.71 -47.63
N LYS A 43 10.56 -16.39 -47.77
CA LYS A 43 11.59 -15.68 -47.01
C LYS A 43 11.37 -15.88 -45.51
N LYS A 44 12.44 -15.79 -44.72
CA LYS A 44 12.34 -15.82 -43.25
C LYS A 44 11.30 -14.80 -42.76
N GLY A 45 10.43 -15.22 -41.84
CA GLY A 45 9.29 -14.42 -41.36
C GLY A 45 8.00 -14.60 -42.18
N TYR A 46 8.00 -15.46 -43.20
CA TYR A 46 6.82 -15.78 -44.01
C TYR A 46 6.59 -17.28 -44.09
N SER A 47 5.32 -17.70 -44.18
CA SER A 47 4.93 -19.11 -44.32
C SER A 47 3.86 -19.31 -45.40
N PHE A 48 3.82 -20.52 -45.94
CA PHE A 48 2.72 -20.98 -46.78
C PHE A 48 1.57 -21.41 -45.87
N ILE A 49 0.44 -20.70 -45.94
CA ILE A 49 -0.75 -20.99 -45.13
C ILE A 49 -1.89 -21.34 -46.09
N ASN A 50 -2.43 -22.56 -45.98
CA ASN A 50 -3.63 -23.04 -46.70
C ASN A 50 -3.58 -22.79 -48.24
N GLY A 51 -2.50 -23.21 -48.90
CA GLY A 51 -2.34 -23.02 -50.35
C GLY A 51 -2.20 -21.56 -50.81
N THR A 52 -2.14 -20.60 -49.87
CA THR A 52 -1.94 -19.18 -50.20
C THR A 52 -0.44 -18.88 -50.27
N PRO A 53 0.02 -18.06 -51.23
CA PRO A 53 1.40 -17.60 -51.32
C PRO A 53 1.89 -16.93 -50.02
N CYS A 54 3.19 -17.03 -49.77
CA CYS A 54 3.91 -16.59 -48.56
C CYS A 54 3.31 -15.37 -47.85
N LYS A 55 2.65 -15.62 -46.71
CA LYS A 55 2.07 -14.62 -45.81
C LYS A 55 3.00 -14.36 -44.63
N ASN A 56 2.91 -13.17 -44.06
CA ASN A 56 3.63 -12.83 -42.84
C ASN A 56 3.26 -13.80 -41.72
N ILE A 57 4.26 -14.31 -41.01
CA ILE A 57 4.05 -15.08 -39.78
C ILE A 57 3.86 -14.07 -38.66
N ASN A 58 2.76 -14.17 -37.90
CA ASN A 58 2.62 -13.38 -36.69
C ASN A 58 3.37 -14.07 -35.54
N GLU A 59 4.64 -13.73 -35.33
CA GLU A 59 5.44 -14.40 -34.31
C GLU A 59 4.94 -14.15 -32.88
N CYS A 60 4.13 -13.11 -32.68
CA CYS A 60 3.49 -12.76 -31.41
C CYS A 60 2.29 -13.64 -31.07
N GLN A 61 1.51 -14.08 -32.06
CA GLN A 61 0.40 -15.02 -31.85
C GLN A 61 0.91 -16.46 -31.76
N GLU A 62 1.86 -16.82 -32.61
CA GLU A 62 2.42 -18.17 -32.69
C GLU A 62 3.46 -18.46 -31.58
N ASN A 63 3.76 -17.49 -30.72
CA ASN A 63 4.79 -17.58 -29.66
C ASN A 63 6.19 -18.02 -30.15
N THR A 64 6.53 -17.73 -31.41
CA THR A 64 7.84 -18.07 -32.01
C THR A 64 8.90 -16.98 -31.84
N HIS A 65 8.57 -15.87 -31.18
CA HIS A 65 9.49 -14.76 -30.92
C HIS A 65 10.48 -15.02 -29.78
N SER A 66 11.63 -14.36 -29.81
CA SER A 66 12.66 -14.43 -28.76
C SER A 66 12.69 -13.19 -27.84
N CYS A 67 11.54 -12.56 -27.57
CA CYS A 67 11.45 -11.40 -26.69
C CYS A 67 11.84 -11.72 -25.24
N LYS A 68 13.10 -11.45 -24.89
CA LYS A 68 13.66 -11.65 -23.55
C LYS A 68 13.12 -10.64 -22.54
N SER A 69 13.21 -11.00 -21.26
CA SER A 69 12.96 -10.10 -20.14
C SER A 69 11.55 -9.50 -20.10
N LYS A 70 10.50 -10.29 -20.38
CA LYS A 70 9.09 -9.82 -20.30
C LYS A 70 8.79 -8.55 -21.13
N ARG A 71 9.46 -8.40 -22.28
CA ARG A 71 9.11 -7.37 -23.25
C ARG A 71 7.86 -7.77 -24.03
N GLU A 72 7.12 -6.77 -24.48
CA GLU A 72 5.99 -6.95 -25.38
C GLU A 72 6.48 -7.25 -26.80
N CYS A 73 5.83 -8.21 -27.46
CA CYS A 73 6.09 -8.55 -28.86
C CYS A 73 5.17 -7.71 -29.75
N ARG A 74 5.72 -7.14 -30.81
CA ARG A 74 4.96 -6.47 -31.86
C ARG A 74 5.31 -7.08 -33.22
N ASP A 75 4.32 -7.68 -33.87
CA ASP A 75 4.42 -8.23 -35.21
C ASP A 75 4.70 -7.12 -36.22
N ARG A 76 5.55 -7.43 -37.21
CA ARG A 76 5.87 -6.57 -38.34
C ARG A 76 5.95 -7.43 -39.59
N VAL A 77 5.83 -6.78 -40.74
CA VAL A 77 5.94 -7.50 -42.01
C VAL A 77 7.36 -8.06 -42.18
N GLY A 78 7.47 -9.39 -42.18
CA GLY A 78 8.68 -10.18 -42.32
C GLY A 78 9.52 -10.35 -41.05
N THR A 79 9.06 -9.87 -39.89
CA THR A 79 9.81 -9.94 -38.63
C THR A 79 8.95 -9.53 -37.44
N TYR A 80 9.45 -9.70 -36.22
CA TYR A 80 8.88 -9.09 -35.02
C TYR A 80 9.83 -8.09 -34.38
N ARG A 81 9.29 -7.21 -33.55
CA ARG A 81 10.07 -6.33 -32.67
C ARG A 81 9.63 -6.48 -31.24
N CYS A 82 10.59 -6.66 -30.34
CA CYS A 82 10.36 -6.58 -28.90
C CYS A 82 10.42 -5.12 -28.46
N THR A 83 9.35 -4.61 -27.89
CA THR A 83 9.19 -3.18 -27.58
C THR A 83 9.49 -2.92 -26.09
N ALA A 84 8.57 -2.24 -25.41
CA ALA A 84 8.67 -1.90 -24.00
C ALA A 84 8.46 -3.13 -23.12
N CYS A 85 8.64 -2.94 -21.81
CA CYS A 85 8.26 -3.95 -20.84
C CYS A 85 6.74 -4.12 -20.84
N LYS A 86 6.26 -5.35 -20.59
CA LYS A 86 4.84 -5.61 -20.35
C LYS A 86 4.30 -4.69 -19.23
N PRO A 87 2.99 -4.38 -19.21
CA PRO A 87 2.36 -3.62 -18.12
C PRO A 87 2.71 -4.21 -16.74
N GLY A 88 2.90 -3.35 -15.73
CA GLY A 88 3.37 -3.74 -14.40
C GLY A 88 4.89 -3.93 -14.28
N PHE A 89 5.66 -3.66 -15.34
CA PHE A 89 7.12 -3.71 -15.32
C PHE A 89 7.76 -2.42 -15.83
N TYR A 90 8.91 -2.06 -15.28
CA TYR A 90 9.72 -0.92 -15.73
C TYR A 90 11.12 -1.39 -16.19
N LEU A 91 11.75 -0.59 -17.05
CA LEU A 91 13.05 -0.94 -17.62
C LEU A 91 14.20 -0.52 -16.68
N ASN A 92 14.95 -1.50 -16.16
CA ASN A 92 16.22 -1.28 -15.44
C ASN A 92 17.21 -2.41 -15.78
N LYS A 93 17.94 -2.25 -16.90
CA LYS A 93 18.76 -3.25 -17.61
C LYS A 93 17.96 -4.46 -18.14
N ARG A 94 16.98 -4.93 -17.38
CA ARG A 94 15.93 -5.91 -17.68
C ARG A 94 14.59 -5.36 -17.19
N CYS A 95 13.47 -5.92 -17.64
CA CYS A 95 12.17 -5.53 -17.08
C CYS A 95 12.06 -6.05 -15.65
N ARG A 96 11.95 -5.10 -14.72
CA ARG A 96 11.76 -5.36 -13.30
C ARG A 96 10.33 -5.04 -12.93
N ASP A 97 9.84 -5.82 -11.99
CA ASP A 97 8.52 -5.67 -11.40
C ASP A 97 8.37 -4.27 -10.79
N ILE A 98 7.30 -3.56 -11.12
CA ILE A 98 6.92 -2.34 -10.40
C ILE A 98 6.38 -2.81 -9.05
N ASN A 99 6.88 -2.24 -7.95
CA ASN A 99 6.30 -2.50 -6.65
C ASN A 99 5.31 -1.37 -6.31
N GLU A 100 4.04 -1.57 -6.62
CA GLU A 100 3.01 -0.56 -6.47
C GLU A 100 2.79 -0.17 -5.00
N CYS A 101 2.93 -1.15 -4.08
CA CYS A 101 2.79 -0.92 -2.64
C CYS A 101 3.89 0.00 -2.06
N LYS A 102 5.13 -0.14 -2.55
CA LYS A 102 6.26 0.71 -2.15
C LYS A 102 6.18 2.09 -2.81
N ARG A 103 5.69 2.15 -4.05
CA ARG A 103 5.56 3.39 -4.82
C ARG A 103 4.29 4.18 -4.49
N LYS A 104 3.38 3.63 -3.68
CA LYS A 104 2.08 4.23 -3.34
C LYS A 104 1.21 4.50 -4.58
N THR A 105 1.32 3.62 -5.57
CA THR A 105 0.52 3.66 -6.82
C THR A 105 -0.49 2.52 -6.88
N ASP A 106 -0.68 1.80 -5.78
CA ASP A 106 -1.47 0.58 -5.67
C ASP A 106 -2.98 0.81 -5.65
N ASN A 107 -3.48 2.05 -5.81
CA ASN A 107 -4.90 2.43 -5.84
C ASN A 107 -5.84 1.72 -4.83
N CYS A 108 -5.30 1.11 -3.77
CA CYS A 108 -6.07 0.41 -2.78
C CYS A 108 -6.87 1.45 -2.01
N LYS A 109 -8.19 1.25 -1.94
CA LYS A 109 -9.07 2.09 -1.11
C LYS A 109 -8.42 2.30 0.26
N SER A 110 -8.43 3.54 0.75
CA SER A 110 -7.76 3.94 1.98
C SER A 110 -8.07 2.94 3.08
N ARG A 111 -7.02 2.44 3.76
CA ARG A 111 -7.08 1.45 4.87
C ARG A 111 -7.12 -0.03 4.47
N ARG A 112 -6.87 -0.40 3.21
CA ARG A 112 -6.53 -1.80 2.84
C ARG A 112 -5.04 -2.08 2.85
N HIS A 113 -4.66 -3.34 3.03
CA HIS A 113 -3.30 -3.81 2.79
C HIS A 113 -3.03 -3.99 1.29
N CYS A 114 -1.89 -3.47 0.82
CA CYS A 114 -1.40 -3.74 -0.52
C CYS A 114 -0.44 -4.93 -0.49
N ARG A 115 -0.64 -5.88 -1.42
CA ARG A 115 0.26 -6.99 -1.67
C ARG A 115 0.83 -6.90 -3.08
N ASN A 116 2.14 -6.72 -3.18
CA ASN A 116 2.85 -6.68 -4.46
C ASN A 116 2.88 -8.09 -5.09
N ILE A 117 2.48 -8.21 -6.35
CA ILE A 117 2.49 -9.46 -7.11
C ILE A 117 3.33 -9.22 -8.36
N ARG A 118 3.97 -10.25 -8.92
CA ARG A 118 4.77 -10.02 -10.13
C ARG A 118 3.89 -9.61 -11.31
N GLY A 119 4.04 -8.37 -11.77
CA GLY A 119 3.33 -7.74 -12.88
C GLY A 119 2.00 -7.10 -12.51
N THR A 120 1.65 -7.06 -11.22
CA THR A 120 0.38 -6.50 -10.73
C THR A 120 0.41 -6.33 -9.20
N PHE A 121 -0.68 -5.95 -8.58
CA PHE A 121 -0.82 -5.95 -7.13
C PHE A 121 -2.22 -6.39 -6.75
N LYS A 122 -2.42 -6.73 -5.49
CA LYS A 122 -3.74 -7.00 -4.94
C LYS A 122 -3.94 -6.23 -3.65
N CYS A 123 -5.08 -5.57 -3.54
CA CYS A 123 -5.59 -5.06 -2.28
C CYS A 123 -6.24 -6.21 -1.51
N THR A 124 -5.74 -6.51 -0.32
CA THR A 124 -6.20 -7.64 0.49
C THR A 124 -7.18 -7.15 1.56
N GLN A 125 -7.15 -7.74 2.75
CA GLN A 125 -8.00 -7.34 3.87
C GLN A 125 -7.75 -5.88 4.30
N CYS A 126 -8.68 -5.37 5.11
CA CYS A 126 -8.51 -4.12 5.83
C CYS A 126 -7.29 -4.19 6.76
N LYS A 127 -6.68 -3.03 7.02
CA LYS A 127 -5.65 -2.89 8.04
C LYS A 127 -6.22 -3.20 9.43
N SER A 128 -5.36 -3.51 10.40
CA SER A 128 -5.75 -3.67 11.80
C SER A 128 -6.55 -2.45 12.29
N GLY A 129 -7.59 -2.70 13.10
CA GLY A 129 -8.53 -1.67 13.58
C GLY A 129 -9.63 -1.30 12.57
N TYR A 130 -9.76 -2.04 11.46
CA TYR A 130 -10.77 -1.77 10.44
C TYR A 130 -11.49 -3.03 9.98
N GLN A 131 -12.78 -2.90 9.65
CA GLN A 131 -13.63 -3.96 9.13
C GLN A 131 -14.34 -3.54 7.85
N LEU A 132 -14.85 -4.50 7.09
CA LEU A 132 -15.62 -4.23 5.87
C LEU A 132 -17.05 -3.83 6.22
N ASP A 133 -17.52 -2.74 5.63
CA ASP A 133 -18.95 -2.41 5.59
C ASP A 133 -19.69 -3.19 4.48
N SER A 134 -21.01 -2.99 4.38
CA SER A 134 -21.86 -3.58 3.34
C SER A 134 -21.45 -3.22 1.90
N PHE A 135 -20.63 -2.18 1.73
CA PHE A 135 -20.12 -1.67 0.44
C PHE A 135 -18.64 -2.01 0.20
N SER A 136 -18.06 -2.90 1.01
CA SER A 136 -16.65 -3.31 0.95
C SER A 136 -15.64 -2.17 1.18
N HIS A 137 -16.02 -1.12 1.91
CA HIS A 137 -15.12 -0.11 2.46
C HIS A 137 -14.58 -0.54 3.81
N CYS A 138 -13.32 -0.20 4.08
CA CYS A 138 -12.73 -0.42 5.40
C CYS A 138 -13.12 0.72 6.33
N ILE A 139 -14.10 0.46 7.19
CA ILE A 139 -14.55 1.36 8.23
C ILE A 139 -13.87 1.04 9.55
N ASP A 140 -13.78 2.05 10.40
CA ASP A 140 -13.23 1.93 11.74
C ASP A 140 -14.01 0.87 12.53
N VAL A 141 -13.29 -0.02 13.20
CA VAL A 141 -13.89 -0.84 14.26
C VAL A 141 -14.04 0.07 15.47
N ASN A 142 -15.15 -0.04 16.19
CA ASN A 142 -15.28 0.62 17.48
C ASN A 142 -15.03 -0.42 18.56
N GLU A 143 -13.76 -0.57 18.94
CA GLU A 143 -13.34 -1.57 19.92
C GLU A 143 -14.06 -1.36 21.27
N CYS A 144 -14.40 -0.13 21.65
CA CYS A 144 -15.07 0.16 22.91
C CYS A 144 -16.51 -0.38 23.02
N LYS A 145 -17.11 -0.85 21.92
CA LYS A 145 -18.42 -1.53 21.97
C LYS A 145 -18.31 -2.98 22.41
N ASP A 146 -17.19 -3.62 22.10
CA ASP A 146 -16.99 -5.05 22.32
C ASP A 146 -15.98 -5.32 23.46
N ILE A 147 -15.16 -4.33 23.80
CA ILE A 147 -13.95 -4.47 24.63
C ILE A 147 -14.02 -3.60 25.91
N SER A 148 -15.23 -3.22 26.37
CA SER A 148 -15.37 -2.39 27.59
C SER A 148 -14.65 -2.96 28.81
N ASP A 149 -14.47 -4.28 28.85
CA ASP A 149 -13.93 -5.01 30.00
C ASP A 149 -12.40 -5.23 29.96
N GLU A 150 -11.69 -4.85 28.88
CA GLU A 150 -10.21 -4.91 28.85
C GLU A 150 -9.55 -3.64 29.39
N CYS A 151 -10.30 -2.54 29.52
CA CYS A 151 -9.82 -1.33 30.18
C CYS A 151 -9.84 -1.50 31.71
N ASP A 152 -8.88 -0.88 32.39
CA ASP A 152 -8.82 -0.84 33.85
C ASP A 152 -10.10 -0.23 34.44
N SER A 153 -10.55 -0.69 35.61
CA SER A 153 -11.79 -0.24 36.25
C SER A 153 -11.83 1.26 36.53
N ASN A 154 -10.67 1.92 36.66
CA ASN A 154 -10.56 3.37 36.83
C ASN A 154 -10.23 4.09 35.51
N SER A 155 -10.64 3.51 34.39
CA SER A 155 -10.46 4.09 33.05
C SER A 155 -11.69 3.97 32.18
N VAL A 156 -11.78 4.83 31.18
CA VAL A 156 -12.80 4.80 30.15
C VAL A 156 -12.17 4.47 28.80
N CYS A 157 -12.83 3.61 28.03
CA CYS A 157 -12.41 3.32 26.66
C CYS A 157 -12.79 4.48 25.73
N GLU A 158 -11.82 4.99 24.99
CA GLU A 158 -12.02 5.95 23.90
C GLU A 158 -11.67 5.31 22.55
N ASN A 159 -12.64 5.28 21.63
CA ASN A 159 -12.41 4.82 20.28
C ASN A 159 -11.56 5.83 19.49
N LYS A 160 -10.55 5.35 18.77
CA LYS A 160 -9.68 6.15 17.89
C LYS A 160 -9.70 5.57 16.48
N VAL A 161 -9.31 6.38 15.50
CA VAL A 161 -9.30 5.90 14.11
C VAL A 161 -8.21 4.84 13.93
N GLY A 162 -8.61 3.58 13.76
CA GLY A 162 -7.80 2.39 13.59
C GLY A 162 -7.29 1.76 14.89
N SER A 163 -7.78 2.17 16.06
CA SER A 163 -7.38 1.66 17.37
C SER A 163 -8.30 2.17 18.49
N TYR A 164 -7.96 1.88 19.74
CA TYR A 164 -8.62 2.43 20.91
C TYR A 164 -7.57 2.80 21.97
N GLN A 165 -7.99 3.58 22.96
CA GLN A 165 -7.17 3.84 24.13
C GLN A 165 -8.02 3.81 25.39
N CYS A 166 -7.48 3.22 26.46
CA CYS A 166 -8.03 3.37 27.80
C CYS A 166 -7.43 4.63 28.44
N VAL A 167 -8.29 5.58 28.79
CA VAL A 167 -7.93 6.85 29.43
C VAL A 167 -8.35 6.79 30.90
N CYS A 168 -7.43 7.10 31.81
CA CYS A 168 -7.76 7.10 33.23
C CYS A 168 -8.83 8.14 33.55
N ASN A 169 -9.74 7.77 34.46
CA ASN A 169 -10.74 8.68 34.99
C ASN A 169 -10.06 9.86 35.71
N LYS A 170 -10.79 10.96 35.88
CA LYS A 170 -10.30 12.11 36.65
C LYS A 170 -9.88 11.67 38.05
N GLY A 171 -8.74 12.17 38.54
CA GLY A 171 -8.14 11.75 39.82
C GLY A 171 -7.27 10.50 39.71
N PHE A 172 -7.10 9.93 38.51
CA PHE A 172 -6.25 8.77 38.28
C PHE A 172 -5.20 9.05 37.20
N ARG A 173 -4.03 8.42 37.32
CA ARG A 173 -2.94 8.47 36.34
C ARG A 173 -2.48 7.08 35.94
N LYS A 174 -2.03 6.96 34.69
CA LYS A 174 -1.55 5.70 34.14
C LYS A 174 -0.18 5.36 34.71
N VAL A 175 -0.05 4.17 35.30
CA VAL A 175 1.21 3.65 35.85
C VAL A 175 1.58 2.37 35.10
N ASN A 176 2.86 2.24 34.69
CA ASN A 176 3.38 1.10 33.93
C ASN A 176 2.60 0.78 32.64
N ASN A 177 2.02 1.80 31.99
CA ASN A 177 1.24 1.69 30.75
C ASN A 177 0.03 0.73 30.80
N ALA A 178 -0.42 0.31 31.98
CA ALA A 178 -1.52 -0.67 32.09
C ALA A 178 -2.61 -0.26 33.10
N ALA A 179 -2.25 0.12 34.32
CA ALA A 179 -3.22 0.37 35.39
C ALA A 179 -3.39 1.87 35.67
N CYS A 180 -4.62 2.27 36.03
CA CYS A 180 -4.91 3.61 36.49
C CYS A 180 -4.85 3.64 38.01
N LYS A 181 -3.84 4.34 38.54
CA LYS A 181 -3.68 4.53 39.99
C LYS A 181 -4.16 5.90 40.40
N ASP A 182 -4.71 5.95 41.59
CA ASP A 182 -5.07 7.17 42.27
C ASP A 182 -3.91 8.18 42.24
N VAL A 183 -4.23 9.43 41.97
CA VAL A 183 -3.31 10.56 42.08
C VAL A 183 -3.42 11.06 43.50
N ASN A 184 -2.31 11.06 44.24
CA ASN A 184 -2.30 11.70 45.55
C ASN A 184 -2.02 13.19 45.38
N GLU A 185 -3.07 14.00 45.29
CA GLU A 185 -2.90 15.43 45.03
C GLU A 185 -2.13 16.16 46.15
N CYS A 186 -2.21 15.65 47.39
CA CYS A 186 -1.51 16.19 48.55
C CYS A 186 0.02 15.91 48.51
N GLU A 187 0.43 14.73 48.04
CA GLU A 187 1.86 14.41 47.86
C GLU A 187 2.44 15.10 46.62
N ASP A 188 1.65 15.19 45.56
CA ASP A 188 2.05 15.84 44.30
C ASP A 188 2.03 17.39 44.42
N ASN A 189 1.58 17.96 45.55
CA ASN A 189 1.37 19.40 45.77
C ASN A 189 0.54 20.06 44.66
N SER A 190 -0.49 19.35 44.21
CA SER A 190 -1.41 19.78 43.15
C SER A 190 -2.82 20.08 43.68
N ASP A 191 -3.01 19.95 44.99
CA ASP A 191 -4.21 20.38 45.67
C ASP A 191 -4.36 21.91 45.64
N ASP A 192 -5.59 22.37 45.79
CA ASP A 192 -5.94 23.79 45.84
C ASP A 192 -6.39 24.22 47.25
N CYS A 193 -5.97 23.48 48.28
CA CYS A 193 -6.34 23.73 49.66
C CYS A 193 -5.76 25.06 50.17
N ASP A 194 -6.58 25.84 50.88
CA ASP A 194 -6.11 27.08 51.49
C ASP A 194 -5.20 26.82 52.70
N SER A 195 -4.41 27.83 53.08
CA SER A 195 -3.40 27.71 54.16
C SER A 195 -3.98 27.37 55.54
N ASN A 196 -5.28 27.56 55.77
CA ASN A 196 -5.95 27.20 57.02
C ASN A 196 -6.61 25.82 56.96
N SER A 197 -6.16 24.96 56.05
CA SER A 197 -6.64 23.61 55.89
C SER A 197 -5.50 22.61 55.69
N VAL A 198 -5.78 21.33 55.94
CA VAL A 198 -4.90 20.20 55.65
C VAL A 198 -5.50 19.42 54.50
N CYS A 199 -4.66 19.06 53.52
CA CYS A 199 -5.06 18.19 52.43
C CYS A 199 -5.13 16.72 52.91
N GLU A 200 -6.24 16.06 52.62
CA GLU A 200 -6.42 14.61 52.81
C GLU A 200 -6.73 13.95 51.46
N ASN A 201 -5.93 12.95 51.09
CA ASN A 201 -6.11 12.20 49.86
C ASN A 201 -7.25 11.18 49.98
N ASN A 202 -8.07 11.06 48.94
CA ASN A 202 -9.14 10.06 48.79
C ASN A 202 -8.96 9.30 47.47
N ILE A 203 -9.60 8.13 47.32
CA ILE A 203 -9.56 7.43 46.03
C ILE A 203 -10.33 8.24 44.98
N GLY A 204 -9.63 8.69 43.94
CA GLY A 204 -10.12 9.46 42.81
C GLY A 204 -10.26 10.97 43.07
N SER A 205 -9.84 11.48 44.23
CA SER A 205 -9.94 12.91 44.60
C SER A 205 -9.18 13.24 45.88
N TYR A 206 -9.24 14.49 46.32
CA TYR A 206 -8.79 14.92 47.65
C TYR A 206 -9.84 15.81 48.31
N GLN A 207 -9.68 16.02 49.61
CA GLN A 207 -10.45 16.99 50.37
C GLN A 207 -9.56 17.89 51.21
N CYS A 208 -9.96 19.15 51.34
CA CYS A 208 -9.37 20.10 52.27
C CYS A 208 -10.19 20.07 53.57
N VAL A 209 -9.51 19.75 54.67
CA VAL A 209 -10.08 19.71 56.02
C VAL A 209 -9.60 20.92 56.80
N CYS A 210 -10.53 21.74 57.30
CA CYS A 210 -10.17 22.96 58.02
C CYS A 210 -9.45 22.66 59.32
N ASN A 211 -8.43 23.47 59.62
CA ASN A 211 -7.76 23.47 60.90
C ASN A 211 -8.76 23.79 62.04
N LYS A 212 -8.41 23.39 63.26
CA LYS A 212 -9.22 23.73 64.45
C LYS A 212 -9.38 25.26 64.55
N GLY A 213 -10.61 25.72 64.82
CA GLY A 213 -10.97 27.15 64.81
C GLY A 213 -11.43 27.67 63.46
N PHE A 214 -11.44 26.84 62.40
CA PHE A 214 -11.90 27.24 61.07
C PHE A 214 -13.07 26.35 60.61
N ARG A 215 -14.01 26.93 59.88
CA ARG A 215 -15.15 26.23 59.27
C ARG A 215 -15.08 26.27 57.75
N LYS A 216 -15.58 25.20 57.13
CA LYS A 216 -15.57 25.04 55.67
C LYS A 216 -16.51 26.06 55.02
N MET A 217 -15.96 26.95 54.19
CA MET A 217 -16.74 27.93 53.41
C MET A 217 -17.09 27.39 52.03
N ASN A 218 -16.15 26.70 51.38
CA ASN A 218 -16.36 26.01 50.11
C ASN A 218 -15.49 24.74 50.04
N ARG A 219 -15.32 24.14 48.85
CA ARG A 219 -14.54 22.89 48.70
C ARG A 219 -13.10 23.02 49.22
N THR A 220 -12.49 24.20 49.11
CA THR A 220 -11.05 24.42 49.25
C THR A 220 -10.69 25.51 50.26
N THR A 221 -11.67 26.31 50.69
CA THR A 221 -11.48 27.47 51.56
C THR A 221 -12.14 27.29 52.91
N CYS A 222 -11.38 27.59 53.94
CA CYS A 222 -11.74 27.62 55.34
C CYS A 222 -11.82 29.07 55.83
N LYS A 223 -12.88 29.39 56.57
CA LYS A 223 -13.09 30.70 57.19
C LYS A 223 -12.95 30.54 58.69
N ASP A 224 -12.22 31.47 59.29
CA ASP A 224 -12.11 31.60 60.74
C ASP A 224 -13.50 31.59 61.40
N VAL A 225 -13.64 30.76 62.42
CA VAL A 225 -14.83 30.72 63.27
C VAL A 225 -14.63 31.79 64.31
N ASN A 226 -15.55 32.75 64.39
CA ASN A 226 -15.56 33.65 65.53
C ASN A 226 -16.24 32.92 66.69
N GLU A 227 -15.46 32.25 67.54
CA GLU A 227 -16.00 31.46 68.66
C GLU A 227 -16.76 32.32 69.69
N CYS A 228 -16.50 33.63 69.70
CA CYS A 228 -17.20 34.61 70.54
C CYS A 228 -18.60 34.95 70.02
N GLU A 229 -18.82 34.86 68.70
CA GLU A 229 -20.16 35.00 68.10
C GLU A 229 -20.96 33.69 68.14
N ASP A 230 -20.27 32.55 68.14
CA ASP A 230 -20.89 31.21 68.12
C ASP A 230 -21.17 30.63 69.52
N ASN A 231 -20.85 31.38 70.60
CA ASN A 231 -20.98 30.98 72.01
C ASN A 231 -20.33 29.63 72.35
N SER A 232 -19.30 29.22 71.60
CA SER A 232 -18.63 27.93 71.77
C SER A 232 -17.39 28.00 72.66
N HIS A 233 -16.96 29.21 73.02
CA HIS A 233 -15.90 29.48 73.99
C HIS A 233 -16.24 30.71 74.84
N ASP A 234 -15.74 30.74 76.08
CA ASP A 234 -15.90 31.86 77.02
C ASP A 234 -14.89 32.95 76.64
N CYS A 235 -15.34 33.93 75.85
CA CYS A 235 -14.50 35.05 75.44
C CYS A 235 -14.53 36.11 76.54
N ASP A 236 -13.45 36.18 77.32
CA ASP A 236 -13.26 37.32 78.21
C ASP A 236 -13.14 38.58 77.34
N SER A 237 -13.91 39.59 77.71
CA SER A 237 -14.05 40.90 77.05
C SER A 237 -12.74 41.72 76.86
N ASN A 238 -11.56 41.12 77.07
CA ASN A 238 -10.26 41.77 77.00
C ASN A 238 -9.12 40.96 76.33
N SER A 239 -9.36 39.81 75.70
CA SER A 239 -8.31 39.13 74.92
C SER A 239 -8.37 39.54 73.43
N VAL A 240 -7.40 40.35 73.02
CA VAL A 240 -7.09 40.79 71.63
C VAL A 240 -6.35 39.71 70.87
#